data_AF-A0A0L0VWH3-F1
#
_entry.id   AF-A0A0L0VWH3-F1
#
_cell.length_a   1.000
_cell.length_b   1.000
_cell.length_c   1.000
_cell.angle_alpha   90.00
_cell.angle_beta   90.00
_cell.angle_gamma   90.00
#
_symmetry.space_group_name_H-M   'P 1'
#
loop_
_entity.id
_entity.type
_entity.pdbx_description
1 polymer ?
#
loop_
_entity_poly.entity_id
_entity_poly.type
_entity_poly.pdbx_seq_one_letter_code
_entity_poly.pdbx_strand_id
1 'polypeptide(L)'
;MPKASKSAGTDNTKRNGKKNEDKRGADEDYERVFQLAVNQEEQGERYQFGAKARRNYEQSIDSYRLSIDLLTKNPSERSPSDGFNSHFNLARVLVDFGNTFASARSECLKFVQRGIQEYQHAVGYAIRDSSQSDEIDARYNLGLGLSTSAEMLSAGAILEEGVNASSVDYHQMAIRVWKQAKEELSQAYQLQERLLAESQNLNSPGLTIPEDEMNQSMEDPVQPGNQLASPPQTTLVEELFVITPSVLIDTLMDICEVLLSIYTSEPESTSIELRQYIRQLQTINQLIVNSNSPEFSRQFEIDSWICNIELTMIEHTLSETIVDTSSLVEIGLKLSTVNQKMSELSKDSQALNQDFMNLLGLANNFSSLCTATCSLITIRAKMANTPIPDVQIEELECLISNTMSMYSTILEKLRHSKLRPIKQIKPHEVSSYISSSLVGQSELSLILELLHQQRGVHPSTQTRSFELAIEAYNQSLGPYKIGRDPTPNSLKLGFTPVLRPRSTNDNDVRNEWSNVSVRLESIKSILRTKFHHLRLSSVSSQPQLNLEQLLKDEIVPLINKFELSRTDLMRFYEDFLNDPVFLLSDSIEKPVFEFLLDGSHN
;
A
#
# COMPACT_ATOMS: atom_id res chain seq x y z
N MET A 1 3.93 -13.17 -8.64
CA MET A 1 3.37 -13.12 -9.99
C MET A 1 4.18 -14.03 -10.89
N PRO A 2 3.56 -14.63 -11.93
CA PRO A 2 4.27 -15.52 -12.85
C PRO A 2 5.37 -14.74 -13.59
N LYS A 3 6.49 -15.41 -13.84
CA LYS A 3 7.57 -14.86 -14.67
C LYS A 3 7.36 -15.34 -16.08
N ALA A 4 7.58 -14.46 -17.05
CA ALA A 4 7.66 -14.92 -18.42
C ALA A 4 9.01 -15.64 -18.61
N SER A 5 8.97 -16.97 -18.75
CA SER A 5 10.13 -17.82 -19.02
C SER A 5 9.88 -18.63 -20.29
N LYS A 6 10.85 -18.65 -21.22
CA LYS A 6 10.79 -19.53 -22.39
C LYS A 6 10.97 -21.00 -21.99
N SER A 7 10.22 -21.90 -22.65
CA SER A 7 10.50 -23.33 -22.57
C SER A 7 11.87 -23.62 -23.18
N ALA A 8 12.74 -24.27 -22.42
CA ALA A 8 14.00 -24.77 -22.95
C ALA A 8 13.70 -25.93 -23.91
N GLY A 9 13.76 -25.64 -25.22
CA GLY A 9 13.89 -26.66 -26.24
C GLY A 9 15.06 -27.59 -25.91
N THR A 10 14.83 -28.89 -26.02
CA THR A 10 15.77 -29.95 -25.67
C THR A 10 17.00 -29.95 -26.58
N ASP A 11 18.08 -29.28 -26.17
CA ASP A 11 19.42 -29.51 -26.75
C ASP A 11 20.32 -30.28 -25.78
N ASN A 12 20.18 -31.61 -25.85
CA ASN A 12 21.11 -32.55 -25.25
C ASN A 12 22.47 -32.51 -25.99
N THR A 13 23.36 -31.60 -25.61
CA THR A 13 24.79 -31.70 -25.98
C THR A 13 25.64 -32.12 -24.79
N LYS A 14 26.09 -33.38 -24.87
CA LYS A 14 27.01 -34.05 -23.95
C LYS A 14 28.26 -33.18 -23.68
N ARG A 15 28.47 -32.81 -22.41
CA ARG A 15 29.74 -32.27 -21.92
C ARG A 15 30.84 -33.34 -22.02
N ASN A 16 31.86 -33.07 -22.83
CA ASN A 16 33.23 -33.54 -22.60
C ASN A 16 34.18 -32.37 -22.89
N GLY A 17 35.04 -32.07 -21.92
CA GLY A 17 35.76 -30.79 -21.87
C GLY A 17 37.01 -30.69 -22.73
N LYS A 18 37.45 -29.44 -22.95
CA LYS A 18 38.84 -28.98 -22.81
C LYS A 18 38.90 -27.46 -22.90
N LYS A 19 39.70 -26.86 -22.00
CA LYS A 19 40.16 -25.47 -22.07
C LYS A 19 40.83 -25.20 -23.43
N ASN A 20 40.42 -24.11 -24.08
CA ASN A 20 41.34 -23.22 -24.77
C ASN A 20 40.72 -21.82 -24.83
N GLU A 21 41.50 -20.85 -24.38
CA GLU A 21 41.29 -19.44 -24.66
C GLU A 21 41.39 -19.23 -26.17
N ASP A 22 40.37 -18.64 -26.77
CA ASP A 22 40.53 -17.85 -27.97
C ASP A 22 39.56 -16.68 -27.94
N LYS A 23 40.15 -15.49 -27.80
CA LYS A 23 39.51 -14.20 -28.03
C LYS A 23 39.10 -14.14 -29.51
N ARG A 24 37.86 -14.50 -29.79
CA ARG A 24 37.06 -13.97 -30.90
C ARG A 24 35.77 -13.48 -30.26
N GLY A 25 35.34 -12.27 -30.61
CA GLY A 25 34.18 -11.60 -30.01
C GLY A 25 33.03 -12.58 -29.87
N ALA A 26 32.75 -12.98 -28.63
CA ALA A 26 31.56 -13.75 -28.35
C ALA A 26 30.43 -12.75 -28.54
N ASP A 27 29.71 -12.84 -29.66
CA ASP A 27 28.38 -12.28 -29.73
C ASP A 27 27.65 -12.79 -28.49
N GLU A 28 27.34 -11.87 -27.58
CA GLU A 28 26.57 -12.19 -26.39
C GLU A 28 25.21 -12.67 -26.88
N ASP A 29 24.97 -13.98 -26.80
CA ASP A 29 23.70 -14.55 -27.21
C ASP A 29 22.61 -14.08 -26.25
N TYR A 30 21.56 -13.49 -26.82
CA TYR A 30 20.40 -12.96 -26.11
C TYR A 30 19.89 -13.94 -25.04
N GLU A 31 19.73 -15.22 -25.40
CA GLU A 31 19.14 -16.23 -24.51
C GLU A 31 19.99 -16.41 -23.24
N ARG A 32 21.32 -16.38 -23.39
CA ARG A 32 22.23 -16.51 -22.26
C ARG A 32 22.19 -15.29 -21.35
N VAL A 33 22.07 -14.09 -21.92
CA VAL A 33 21.98 -12.83 -21.16
C VAL A 33 20.64 -12.73 -20.44
N PHE A 34 19.54 -13.06 -21.13
CA PHE A 34 18.20 -13.09 -20.56
C PHE A 34 18.10 -14.08 -19.41
N GLN A 35 18.59 -15.32 -19.58
CA GLN A 35 18.60 -16.31 -18.51
C GLN A 35 19.48 -15.90 -17.33
N LEU A 36 20.59 -15.19 -17.58
CA LEU A 36 21.40 -14.62 -16.51
C LEU A 36 20.60 -13.58 -15.69
N ALA A 37 19.83 -12.72 -16.37
CA ALA A 37 18.98 -11.73 -15.72
C ALA A 37 17.92 -12.38 -14.82
N VAL A 38 17.23 -13.41 -15.31
CA VAL A 38 16.24 -14.20 -14.56
C VAL A 38 16.89 -14.87 -13.35
N ASN A 39 18.05 -15.50 -13.53
CA ASN A 39 18.75 -16.18 -12.43
C ASN A 39 19.19 -15.19 -11.33
N GLN A 40 19.66 -13.99 -11.71
CA GLN A 40 20.03 -12.95 -10.75
C GLN A 40 18.82 -12.44 -10.00
N GLU A 41 17.71 -12.22 -10.70
CA GLU A 41 16.46 -11.85 -10.06
C GLU A 41 16.02 -12.90 -9.02
N GLU A 42 15.99 -14.19 -9.39
CA GLU A 42 15.65 -15.26 -8.46
C GLU A 42 16.55 -15.28 -7.22
N GLN A 43 17.84 -14.99 -7.39
CA GLN A 43 18.73 -14.83 -6.24
C GLN A 43 18.32 -13.63 -5.38
N GLY A 44 17.96 -12.50 -6.01
CA GLY A 44 17.39 -11.33 -5.34
C GLY A 44 16.18 -11.70 -4.47
N GLU A 45 15.20 -12.38 -5.07
CA GLU A 45 13.97 -12.85 -4.40
C GLU A 45 14.26 -13.82 -3.25
N ARG A 46 15.22 -14.74 -3.43
CA ARG A 46 15.64 -15.68 -2.37
C ARG A 46 16.22 -14.96 -1.15
N TYR A 47 16.99 -13.89 -1.36
CA TYR A 47 17.49 -13.08 -0.26
C TYR A 47 16.44 -12.13 0.30
N GLN A 48 15.40 -11.81 -0.49
CA GLN A 48 14.27 -10.91 -0.20
C GLN A 48 14.66 -9.45 0.02
N PHE A 49 15.68 -9.17 0.84
CA PHE A 49 16.09 -7.82 1.23
C PHE A 49 17.60 -7.73 1.58
N GLY A 50 18.06 -6.49 1.84
CA GLY A 50 19.44 -6.19 2.24
C GLY A 50 20.44 -6.09 1.09
N ALA A 51 21.69 -5.78 1.40
CA ALA A 51 22.73 -5.48 0.40
C ALA A 51 22.94 -6.61 -0.63
N LYS A 52 22.74 -7.87 -0.24
CA LYS A 52 22.87 -9.00 -1.15
C LYS A 52 21.70 -9.11 -2.12
N ALA A 53 20.46 -8.94 -1.65
CA ALA A 53 19.29 -8.88 -2.54
C ALA A 53 19.43 -7.72 -3.52
N ARG A 54 19.74 -6.52 -3.00
CA ARG A 54 19.97 -5.30 -3.79
C ARG A 54 20.96 -5.52 -4.93
N ARG A 55 22.15 -6.07 -4.64
CA ARG A 55 23.18 -6.34 -5.67
C ARG A 55 22.69 -7.30 -6.75
N ASN A 56 21.92 -8.32 -6.39
CA ASN A 56 21.38 -9.26 -7.37
C ASN A 56 20.32 -8.60 -8.27
N TYR A 57 19.45 -7.76 -7.71
CA TYR A 57 18.50 -6.98 -8.50
C TYR A 57 19.20 -5.95 -9.40
N GLU A 58 20.22 -5.23 -8.91
CA GLU A 58 21.03 -4.32 -9.74
C GLU A 58 21.65 -5.05 -10.94
N GLN A 59 22.24 -6.22 -10.72
CA GLN A 59 22.80 -7.03 -11.80
C GLN A 59 21.72 -7.54 -12.78
N SER A 60 20.55 -7.93 -12.26
CA SER A 60 19.42 -8.37 -13.08
C SER A 60 18.94 -7.25 -14.00
N ILE A 61 18.79 -6.02 -13.47
CA ILE A 61 18.44 -4.82 -14.25
C ILE A 61 19.43 -4.60 -15.39
N ASP A 62 20.74 -4.65 -15.09
CA ASP A 62 21.78 -4.46 -16.12
C ASP A 62 21.74 -5.56 -17.18
N SER A 63 21.49 -6.80 -16.77
CA SER A 63 21.39 -7.95 -17.69
C SER A 63 20.15 -7.88 -18.58
N TYR A 64 18.98 -7.47 -18.06
CA TYR A 64 17.79 -7.25 -18.88
C TYR A 64 17.96 -6.09 -19.85
N ARG A 65 18.61 -4.99 -19.45
CA ARG A 65 18.94 -3.89 -20.39
C ARG A 65 19.83 -4.39 -21.52
N LEU A 66 20.83 -5.19 -21.20
CA LEU A 66 21.71 -5.79 -22.20
C LEU A 66 20.94 -6.74 -23.14
N SER A 67 19.96 -7.51 -22.63
CA SER A 67 19.12 -8.35 -23.49
C SER A 67 18.30 -7.50 -24.47
N ILE A 68 17.72 -6.38 -24.03
CA ILE A 68 17.01 -5.42 -24.89
C ILE A 68 17.93 -4.80 -25.95
N ASP A 69 19.16 -4.42 -25.57
CA ASP A 69 20.15 -3.88 -26.51
C ASP A 69 20.50 -4.89 -27.62
N LEU A 70 20.59 -6.17 -27.28
CA LEU A 70 20.85 -7.25 -28.25
C LEU A 70 19.67 -7.46 -29.20
N LEU A 71 18.42 -7.35 -28.71
CA LEU A 71 17.23 -7.38 -29.55
C LEU A 71 17.20 -6.22 -30.54
N THR A 72 17.60 -5.02 -30.10
CA THR A 72 17.61 -3.81 -30.93
C THR A 72 18.67 -3.88 -32.04
N LYS A 73 19.82 -4.52 -31.78
CA LYS A 73 20.89 -4.67 -32.76
C LYS A 73 20.57 -5.69 -33.86
N ASN A 74 19.80 -6.74 -33.54
CA ASN A 74 19.47 -7.83 -34.47
C ASN A 74 17.95 -8.11 -34.53
N PRO A 75 17.13 -7.13 -34.98
CA PRO A 75 15.67 -7.22 -34.89
C PRO A 75 15.06 -8.27 -35.82
N SER A 76 15.72 -8.61 -36.93
CA SER A 76 15.17 -9.51 -37.97
C SER A 76 15.19 -11.01 -37.59
N GLU A 77 15.93 -11.40 -36.55
CA GLU A 77 16.09 -12.81 -36.14
C GLU A 77 15.38 -13.16 -34.84
N ARG A 78 14.59 -12.23 -34.27
CA ARG A 78 14.05 -12.35 -32.91
C ARG A 78 12.52 -12.25 -32.92
N SER A 79 11.86 -13.06 -32.09
CA SER A 79 10.39 -13.06 -32.02
C SER A 79 9.88 -11.85 -31.22
N PRO A 80 8.66 -11.36 -31.48
CA PRO A 80 8.03 -10.33 -30.65
C PRO A 80 7.95 -10.73 -29.16
N SER A 81 7.74 -12.01 -28.87
CA SER A 81 7.78 -12.58 -27.51
C SER A 81 9.11 -12.34 -26.77
N ASP A 82 10.27 -12.31 -27.47
CA ASP A 82 11.53 -11.94 -26.82
C ASP A 82 11.57 -10.48 -26.35
N GLY A 83 11.02 -9.59 -27.18
CA GLY A 83 10.81 -8.20 -26.81
C GLY A 83 9.91 -8.08 -25.59
N PHE A 84 8.76 -8.74 -25.61
CA PHE A 84 7.84 -8.78 -24.47
C PHE A 84 8.54 -9.25 -23.19
N ASN A 85 9.17 -10.42 -23.20
CA ASN A 85 9.80 -11.03 -22.02
C ASN A 85 10.87 -10.14 -21.40
N SER A 86 11.72 -9.52 -22.22
CA SER A 86 12.80 -8.65 -21.74
C SER A 86 12.26 -7.35 -21.14
N HIS A 87 11.33 -6.68 -21.83
CA HIS A 87 10.74 -5.43 -21.35
C HIS A 87 9.86 -5.66 -20.11
N PHE A 88 9.01 -6.68 -20.12
CA PHE A 88 8.10 -7.01 -19.00
C PHE A 88 8.87 -7.34 -17.72
N ASN A 89 9.90 -8.20 -17.80
CA ASN A 89 10.67 -8.58 -16.62
C ASN A 89 11.55 -7.42 -16.12
N LEU A 90 12.14 -6.62 -17.02
CA LEU A 90 12.86 -5.41 -16.62
C LEU A 90 11.93 -4.44 -15.88
N ALA A 91 10.71 -4.23 -16.41
CA ALA A 91 9.72 -3.36 -15.82
C ALA A 91 9.40 -3.76 -14.37
N ARG A 92 9.10 -5.05 -14.17
CA ARG A 92 8.79 -5.62 -12.85
C ARG A 92 9.94 -5.43 -11.87
N VAL A 93 11.16 -5.78 -12.28
CA VAL A 93 12.34 -5.61 -11.43
C VAL A 93 12.59 -4.14 -11.09
N LEU A 94 12.39 -3.21 -12.03
CA LEU A 94 12.56 -1.77 -11.78
C LEU A 94 11.56 -1.24 -10.76
N VAL A 95 10.27 -1.62 -10.88
CA VAL A 95 9.22 -1.21 -9.93
C VAL A 95 9.49 -1.80 -8.55
N ASP A 96 9.77 -3.10 -8.47
CA ASP A 96 10.13 -3.78 -7.21
C ASP A 96 11.37 -3.13 -6.58
N PHE A 97 12.39 -2.82 -7.38
CA PHE A 97 13.60 -2.18 -6.90
C PHE A 97 13.36 -0.78 -6.37
N GLY A 98 12.56 0.03 -7.08
CA GLY A 98 12.19 1.38 -6.65
C GLY A 98 11.42 1.39 -5.32
N ASN A 99 10.55 0.41 -5.12
CA ASN A 99 9.77 0.27 -3.89
C ASN A 99 10.60 -0.21 -2.69
N THR A 100 11.54 -1.13 -2.92
CA THR A 100 12.24 -1.83 -1.84
C THR A 100 13.65 -1.33 -1.55
N PHE A 101 14.43 -0.91 -2.55
CA PHE A 101 15.88 -0.68 -2.38
C PHE A 101 16.35 0.76 -2.65
N ALA A 102 15.59 1.54 -3.43
CA ALA A 102 15.92 2.93 -3.69
C ALA A 102 15.90 3.76 -2.40
N SER A 103 16.81 4.73 -2.29
CA SER A 103 17.15 5.35 -1.01
C SER A 103 16.53 6.73 -0.79
N ALA A 104 16.28 7.46 -1.87
CA ALA A 104 15.66 8.78 -1.84
C ALA A 104 14.30 8.73 -2.54
N ARG A 105 13.34 9.55 -2.08
CA ARG A 105 11.99 9.65 -2.69
C ARG A 105 12.05 9.88 -4.21
N SER A 106 12.96 10.74 -4.64
CA SER A 106 13.21 11.05 -6.06
C SER A 106 13.82 9.87 -6.83
N GLU A 107 14.63 9.04 -6.20
CA GLU A 107 15.20 7.84 -6.79
C GLU A 107 14.16 6.72 -6.92
N CYS A 108 13.33 6.50 -5.88
CA CYS A 108 12.20 5.57 -5.91
C CYS A 108 11.31 5.86 -7.12
N LEU A 109 10.86 7.11 -7.24
CA LEU A 109 9.99 7.53 -8.34
C LEU A 109 10.65 7.37 -9.72
N LYS A 110 11.96 7.63 -9.86
CA LYS A 110 12.69 7.43 -11.13
C LYS A 110 12.74 5.96 -11.55
N PHE A 111 12.94 5.03 -10.62
CA PHE A 111 12.91 3.61 -10.92
C PHE A 111 11.53 3.16 -11.36
N VAL A 112 10.48 3.56 -10.63
CA VAL A 112 9.09 3.22 -10.99
C VAL A 112 8.71 3.79 -12.35
N GLN A 113 9.07 5.05 -12.66
CA GLN A 113 8.80 5.65 -13.97
C GLN A 113 9.51 4.96 -15.14
N ARG A 114 10.75 4.50 -14.94
CA ARG A 114 11.42 3.67 -15.93
C ARG A 114 10.69 2.35 -16.10
N GLY A 115 10.29 1.70 -15.01
CA GLY A 115 9.47 0.48 -15.07
C GLY A 115 8.17 0.68 -15.86
N ILE A 116 7.46 1.79 -15.65
CA ILE A 116 6.26 2.15 -16.42
C ILE A 116 6.56 2.25 -17.93
N GLN A 117 7.67 2.89 -18.32
CA GLN A 117 8.08 2.96 -19.74
C GLN A 117 8.34 1.57 -20.33
N GLU A 118 8.99 0.70 -19.57
CA GLU A 118 9.25 -0.68 -20.00
C GLU A 118 7.96 -1.50 -20.09
N TYR A 119 6.99 -1.33 -19.18
CA TYR A 119 5.68 -1.95 -19.30
C TYR A 119 4.92 -1.47 -20.55
N GLN A 120 4.98 -0.18 -20.89
CA GLN A 120 4.39 0.34 -22.12
C GLN A 120 5.01 -0.31 -23.37
N HIS A 121 6.34 -0.53 -23.37
CA HIS A 121 7.00 -1.30 -24.42
C HIS A 121 6.51 -2.75 -24.47
N ALA A 122 6.37 -3.42 -23.32
CA ALA A 122 5.86 -4.78 -23.23
C ALA A 122 4.43 -4.90 -23.79
N VAL A 123 3.51 -3.99 -23.43
CA VAL A 123 2.16 -3.93 -24.02
C VAL A 123 2.24 -3.83 -25.55
N GLY A 124 3.12 -2.97 -26.08
CA GLY A 124 3.33 -2.82 -27.51
C GLY A 124 3.81 -4.09 -28.21
N TYR A 125 4.65 -4.91 -27.55
CA TYR A 125 5.08 -6.21 -28.07
C TYR A 125 3.97 -7.26 -28.00
N ALA A 126 3.23 -7.33 -26.88
CA ALA A 126 2.11 -8.27 -26.72
C ALA A 126 1.01 -8.07 -27.79
N ILE A 127 0.66 -6.81 -28.07
CA ILE A 127 -0.29 -6.46 -29.14
C ILE A 127 0.22 -6.90 -30.51
N ARG A 128 1.51 -6.68 -30.80
CA ARG A 128 2.12 -7.09 -32.08
C ARG A 128 2.14 -8.61 -32.26
N ASP A 129 2.34 -9.35 -31.17
CA ASP A 129 2.29 -10.81 -31.16
C ASP A 129 0.86 -11.37 -31.09
N SER A 130 -0.15 -10.50 -30.97
CA SER A 130 -1.56 -10.88 -30.76
C SER A 130 -1.77 -11.81 -29.55
N SER A 131 -0.90 -11.70 -28.54
CA SER A 131 -0.96 -12.50 -27.30
C SER A 131 -1.82 -11.80 -26.26
N GLN A 132 -3.07 -12.26 -26.10
CA GLN A 132 -4.00 -11.68 -25.13
C GLN A 132 -3.56 -11.90 -23.68
N SER A 133 -2.91 -13.03 -23.37
CA SER A 133 -2.41 -13.30 -22.02
C SER A 133 -1.32 -12.31 -21.63
N ASP A 134 -0.33 -12.13 -22.52
CA ASP A 134 0.77 -11.18 -22.30
C ASP A 134 0.27 -9.74 -22.24
N GLU A 135 -0.74 -9.39 -23.05
CA GLU A 135 -1.36 -8.07 -23.01
C GLU A 135 -2.06 -7.81 -21.68
N ILE A 136 -2.81 -8.79 -21.14
CA ILE A 136 -3.44 -8.69 -19.82
C ILE A 136 -2.37 -8.45 -18.74
N ASP A 137 -1.34 -9.28 -18.70
CA ASP A 137 -0.31 -9.18 -17.67
C ASP A 137 0.44 -7.84 -17.72
N ALA A 138 0.83 -7.39 -18.92
CA ALA A 138 1.52 -6.12 -19.08
C ALA A 138 0.62 -4.93 -18.72
N ARG A 139 -0.66 -4.93 -19.12
CA ARG A 139 -1.58 -3.82 -18.79
C ARG A 139 -1.92 -3.78 -17.30
N TYR A 140 -2.19 -4.93 -16.69
CA TYR A 140 -2.47 -5.02 -15.27
C TYR A 140 -1.29 -4.47 -14.46
N ASN A 141 -0.07 -4.93 -14.75
CA ASN A 141 1.13 -4.46 -14.07
C ASN A 141 1.49 -3.00 -14.41
N LEU A 142 1.23 -2.53 -15.63
CA LEU A 142 1.34 -1.12 -15.98
C LEU A 142 0.40 -0.27 -15.13
N GLY A 143 -0.85 -0.69 -14.96
CA GLY A 143 -1.84 -0.05 -14.09
C GLY A 143 -1.37 0.04 -12.64
N LEU A 144 -0.87 -1.06 -12.07
CA LEU A 144 -0.32 -1.06 -10.70
C LEU A 144 0.93 -0.17 -10.58
N GLY A 145 1.84 -0.21 -11.55
CA GLY A 145 3.01 0.66 -11.59
C GLY A 145 2.65 2.14 -11.66
N LEU A 146 1.64 2.50 -12.46
CA LEU A 146 1.07 3.85 -12.52
C LEU A 146 0.46 4.26 -11.18
N SER A 147 -0.32 3.38 -10.52
CA SER A 147 -0.87 3.66 -9.18
C SER A 147 0.24 3.93 -8.17
N THR A 148 1.27 3.07 -8.12
CA THR A 148 2.44 3.27 -7.26
C THR A 148 3.13 4.61 -7.53
N SER A 149 3.31 4.98 -8.80
CA SER A 149 3.90 6.28 -9.15
C SER A 149 3.02 7.44 -8.69
N ALA A 150 1.71 7.34 -8.82
CA ALA A 150 0.77 8.37 -8.40
C ALA A 150 0.73 8.51 -6.87
N GLU A 151 0.77 7.40 -6.12
CA GLU A 151 0.92 7.39 -4.67
C GLU A 151 2.23 8.08 -4.23
N MET A 152 3.35 7.79 -4.92
CA MET A 152 4.62 8.44 -4.66
C MET A 152 4.55 9.96 -4.90
N LEU A 153 3.95 10.39 -6.01
CA LEU A 153 3.76 11.80 -6.36
C LEU A 153 2.87 12.51 -5.33
N SER A 154 1.72 11.91 -4.99
CA SER A 154 0.78 12.40 -3.97
C SER A 154 1.46 12.51 -2.60
N ALA A 155 2.37 11.59 -2.30
CA ALA A 155 3.15 11.62 -1.07
C ALA A 155 4.35 12.60 -1.08
N GLY A 156 4.52 13.37 -2.15
CA GLY A 156 5.55 14.42 -2.27
C GLY A 156 6.89 13.95 -2.86
N ALA A 157 6.94 12.81 -3.55
CA ALA A 157 8.12 12.46 -4.35
C ALA A 157 8.21 13.37 -5.58
N ILE A 158 9.40 13.92 -5.84
CA ILE A 158 9.68 14.83 -6.96
C ILE A 158 10.82 14.30 -7.83
N LEU A 159 10.77 14.56 -9.14
CA LEU A 159 11.74 14.03 -10.11
C LEU A 159 13.05 14.83 -10.17
N GLU A 160 12.94 16.15 -10.01
CA GLU A 160 14.08 17.07 -10.06
C GLU A 160 13.99 18.09 -8.91
N GLU A 161 15.01 18.12 -8.07
CA GLU A 161 15.24 19.19 -7.09
C GLU A 161 15.87 20.38 -7.82
N GLY A 162 15.06 21.16 -8.53
CA GLY A 162 15.51 22.33 -9.29
C GLY A 162 14.69 23.58 -8.96
N VAL A 163 15.26 24.76 -9.27
CA VAL A 163 14.68 26.10 -9.02
C VAL A 163 13.29 26.30 -9.67
N ASN A 164 12.88 25.41 -10.60
CA ASN A 164 11.57 25.41 -11.26
C ASN A 164 10.55 24.43 -10.65
N ALA A 165 10.88 23.70 -9.57
CA ALA A 165 9.96 22.75 -8.92
C ALA A 165 8.73 23.44 -8.30
N SER A 166 8.80 24.75 -8.02
CA SER A 166 7.71 25.53 -7.43
C SER A 166 6.52 25.79 -8.37
N SER A 167 6.59 25.40 -9.66
CA SER A 167 5.50 25.58 -10.62
C SER A 167 4.79 24.28 -11.02
N VAL A 168 5.25 23.12 -10.55
CA VAL A 168 4.65 21.83 -10.91
C VAL A 168 3.65 21.42 -9.84
N ASP A 169 2.38 21.36 -10.21
CA ASP A 169 1.33 20.80 -9.37
C ASP A 169 1.40 19.27 -9.40
N TYR A 170 2.19 18.73 -8.47
CA TYR A 170 2.39 17.28 -8.32
C TYR A 170 1.11 16.54 -7.91
N HIS A 171 0.18 17.21 -7.23
CA HIS A 171 -1.12 16.64 -6.88
C HIS A 171 -1.95 16.43 -8.16
N GLN A 172 -2.07 17.45 -8.99
CA GLN A 172 -2.77 17.31 -10.27
C GLN A 172 -2.07 16.33 -11.22
N MET A 173 -0.74 16.23 -11.16
CA MET A 173 0.01 15.20 -11.88
C MET A 173 -0.33 13.80 -11.38
N ALA A 174 -0.39 13.57 -10.06
CA ALA A 174 -0.80 12.29 -9.48
C ALA A 174 -2.21 11.89 -9.94
N ILE A 175 -3.18 12.81 -9.93
CA ILE A 175 -4.54 12.57 -10.43
C ILE A 175 -4.54 12.14 -11.91
N ARG A 176 -3.73 12.77 -12.77
CA ARG A 176 -3.62 12.35 -14.17
C ARG A 176 -3.03 10.95 -14.31
N VAL A 177 -2.04 10.60 -13.49
CA VAL A 177 -1.41 9.27 -13.49
C VAL A 177 -2.38 8.20 -12.98
N TRP A 178 -3.16 8.46 -11.91
CA TRP A 178 -4.21 7.53 -11.46
C TRP A 178 -5.29 7.32 -12.53
N LYS A 179 -5.68 8.35 -13.28
CA LYS A 179 -6.61 8.18 -14.41
C LYS A 179 -6.05 7.26 -15.49
N GLN A 180 -4.75 7.34 -15.78
CA GLN A 180 -4.09 6.40 -16.68
C GLN A 180 -4.05 4.99 -16.09
N ALA A 181 -3.77 4.84 -14.79
CA ALA A 181 -3.80 3.55 -14.11
C ALA A 181 -5.18 2.88 -14.24
N LYS A 182 -6.26 3.63 -13.98
CA LYS A 182 -7.64 3.17 -14.13
C LYS A 182 -7.92 2.66 -15.54
N GLU A 183 -7.46 3.37 -16.56
CA GLU A 183 -7.66 2.99 -17.96
C GLU A 183 -6.95 1.68 -18.30
N GLU A 184 -5.69 1.53 -17.91
CA GLU A 184 -4.93 0.29 -18.17
C GLU A 184 -5.53 -0.90 -17.41
N LEU A 185 -5.93 -0.72 -16.15
CA LEU A 185 -6.64 -1.76 -15.37
C LEU A 185 -8.01 -2.11 -15.99
N SER A 186 -8.75 -1.10 -16.48
CA SER A 186 -10.04 -1.33 -17.15
C SER A 186 -9.87 -2.12 -18.46
N GLN A 187 -8.81 -1.83 -19.22
CA GLN A 187 -8.49 -2.59 -20.44
C GLN A 187 -8.05 -4.02 -20.12
N ALA A 188 -7.25 -4.22 -19.07
CA ALA A 188 -6.90 -5.56 -18.56
C ALA A 188 -8.17 -6.33 -18.15
N TYR A 189 -9.05 -5.73 -17.36
CA TYR A 189 -10.33 -6.32 -16.95
C TYR A 189 -11.19 -6.72 -18.16
N GLN A 190 -11.33 -5.86 -19.17
CA GLN A 190 -12.11 -6.17 -20.38
C GLN A 190 -11.53 -7.32 -21.20
N LEU A 191 -10.20 -7.48 -21.22
CA LEU A 191 -9.55 -8.62 -21.86
C LEU A 191 -9.78 -9.91 -21.04
N GLN A 192 -9.63 -9.85 -19.73
CA GLN A 192 -9.89 -10.97 -18.83
C GLN A 192 -11.35 -11.45 -18.92
N GLU A 193 -12.31 -10.52 -18.91
CA GLU A 193 -13.74 -10.83 -19.01
C GLU A 193 -14.07 -11.52 -20.33
N ARG A 194 -13.50 -11.04 -21.45
CA ARG A 194 -13.66 -11.67 -22.77
C ARG A 194 -13.08 -13.08 -22.82
N LEU A 195 -11.85 -13.28 -22.34
CA LEU A 195 -11.22 -14.60 -22.29
C LEU A 195 -12.04 -15.58 -21.44
N LEU A 196 -12.55 -15.13 -20.29
CA LEU A 196 -13.38 -15.96 -19.43
C LEU A 196 -14.69 -16.35 -20.14
N ALA A 197 -15.36 -15.42 -20.82
CA ALA A 197 -16.58 -15.70 -21.57
C ALA A 197 -16.33 -16.67 -22.75
N GLU A 198 -15.23 -16.52 -23.46
CA GLU A 198 -14.84 -17.43 -24.55
C GLU A 198 -14.56 -18.85 -24.03
N SER A 199 -13.88 -18.98 -22.88
CA SER A 199 -13.59 -20.27 -22.25
C SER A 199 -14.84 -21.02 -21.78
N GLN A 200 -15.87 -20.31 -21.30
CA GLN A 200 -17.14 -20.91 -20.89
C GLN A 200 -17.95 -21.43 -22.09
N ASN A 201 -17.84 -20.77 -23.23
CA ASN A 201 -18.50 -21.20 -24.47
C ASN A 201 -17.83 -22.45 -25.10
N LEU A 202 -16.55 -22.67 -24.85
CA LEU A 202 -15.80 -23.87 -25.29
C LEU A 202 -16.14 -25.13 -24.48
N ASN A 203 -16.78 -25.00 -23.31
CA ASN A 203 -17.25 -26.11 -22.48
C ASN A 203 -18.65 -26.65 -22.85
N SER A 204 -19.12 -26.40 -24.08
CA SER A 204 -20.26 -27.14 -24.66
C SER A 204 -19.85 -28.60 -24.96
N PRO A 205 -20.73 -29.60 -24.72
CA PRO A 205 -20.33 -31.00 -24.55
C PRO A 205 -19.83 -31.61 -25.88
N GLY A 206 -18.51 -31.71 -26.02
CA GLY A 206 -17.88 -32.31 -27.20
C GLY A 206 -16.46 -32.84 -27.03
N LEU A 207 -15.86 -32.74 -25.83
CA LEU A 207 -14.52 -33.29 -25.55
C LEU A 207 -14.54 -34.05 -24.22
N THR A 208 -14.96 -35.30 -24.30
CA THR A 208 -14.69 -36.32 -23.26
C THR A 208 -13.17 -36.49 -23.11
N ILE A 209 -12.64 -36.07 -21.97
CA ILE A 209 -11.36 -36.57 -21.45
C ILE A 209 -11.67 -37.98 -20.90
N PRO A 210 -10.98 -39.06 -21.30
CA PRO A 210 -11.25 -40.38 -20.75
C PRO A 210 -10.92 -40.44 -19.26
N GLU A 211 -11.96 -40.62 -18.44
CA GLU A 211 -11.86 -41.00 -17.04
C GLU A 211 -11.42 -42.47 -16.95
N ASP A 212 -10.13 -42.75 -17.06
CA ASP A 212 -9.60 -44.08 -16.75
C ASP A 212 -8.10 -43.99 -16.41
N GLU A 213 -7.76 -43.36 -15.27
CA GLU A 213 -6.47 -43.63 -14.59
C GLU A 213 -6.42 -43.12 -13.13
N MET A 214 -7.57 -43.07 -12.43
CA MET A 214 -7.58 -42.65 -11.02
C MET A 214 -8.41 -43.60 -10.16
N ASN A 215 -8.04 -44.88 -10.14
CA ASN A 215 -8.46 -45.81 -9.09
C ASN A 215 -7.48 -46.98 -8.98
N GLN A 216 -6.55 -46.91 -8.02
CA GLN A 216 -6.11 -48.08 -7.25
C GLN A 216 -5.34 -47.68 -5.98
N SER A 217 -6.11 -47.63 -4.88
CA SER A 217 -5.87 -48.22 -3.55
C SER A 217 -4.43 -48.32 -3.01
N MET A 218 -4.25 -47.71 -1.84
CA MET A 218 -3.20 -47.99 -0.84
C MET A 218 -3.16 -49.47 -0.43
N GLU A 219 -1.97 -50.07 -0.39
CA GLU A 219 -1.52 -51.08 0.58
C GLU A 219 0.01 -51.26 0.47
N ASP A 220 0.71 -51.19 1.60
CA ASP A 220 2.12 -51.50 1.83
C ASP A 220 2.16 -52.57 2.97
N PRO A 221 3.22 -53.40 3.22
CA PRO A 221 4.63 -53.25 2.82
C PRO A 221 5.45 -54.57 2.53
N VAL A 222 6.76 -54.41 2.23
CA VAL A 222 7.95 -55.26 2.60
C VAL A 222 8.79 -55.95 1.48
N GLN A 223 10.00 -55.38 1.26
CA GLN A 223 11.34 -55.95 0.94
C GLN A 223 11.90 -56.10 -0.51
N PRO A 224 13.25 -56.07 -0.67
CA PRO A 224 13.93 -55.21 -1.65
C PRO A 224 14.53 -55.98 -2.84
N GLY A 225 14.50 -55.37 -4.02
CA GLY A 225 15.15 -55.93 -5.21
C GLY A 225 15.60 -54.83 -6.15
N ASN A 226 16.91 -54.78 -6.41
CA ASN A 226 17.62 -53.89 -7.33
C ASN A 226 16.85 -53.62 -8.65
N GLN A 227 16.44 -52.37 -8.86
CA GLN A 227 16.19 -51.84 -10.20
C GLN A 227 16.78 -50.44 -10.32
N LEU A 228 17.55 -50.24 -11.39
CA LEU A 228 18.23 -48.99 -11.72
C LEU A 228 17.23 -47.84 -11.77
N ALA A 229 17.51 -46.78 -11.01
CA ALA A 229 16.75 -45.54 -11.06
C ALA A 229 16.87 -44.88 -12.44
N SER A 230 15.76 -44.80 -13.16
CA SER A 230 15.56 -43.85 -14.24
C SER A 230 15.73 -42.42 -13.70
N PRO A 231 16.32 -41.48 -14.46
CA PRO A 231 16.41 -40.09 -14.01
C PRO A 231 15.01 -39.50 -13.85
N PRO A 232 14.80 -38.60 -12.87
CA PRO A 232 13.51 -37.96 -12.67
C PRO A 232 13.16 -37.14 -13.92
N GLN A 233 12.06 -37.50 -14.57
CA GLN A 233 11.41 -36.60 -15.52
C GLN A 233 10.88 -35.42 -14.72
N THR A 234 11.58 -34.30 -14.77
CA THR A 234 11.02 -33.01 -14.38
C THR A 234 9.92 -32.69 -15.38
N THR A 235 8.67 -32.91 -14.98
CA THR A 235 7.50 -32.36 -15.65
C THR A 235 7.65 -30.84 -15.63
N LEU A 236 7.87 -30.26 -16.81
CA LEU A 236 7.77 -28.82 -17.04
C LEU A 236 6.32 -28.43 -16.78
N VAL A 237 6.07 -27.75 -15.67
CA VAL A 237 4.79 -27.09 -15.42
C VAL A 237 4.86 -25.78 -16.20
N GLU A 238 4.19 -25.71 -17.36
CA GLU A 238 3.82 -24.43 -17.94
C GLU A 238 2.84 -23.77 -16.95
N GLU A 239 3.26 -22.70 -16.29
CA GLU A 239 2.34 -21.83 -15.54
C GLU A 239 1.44 -21.11 -16.57
N LEU A 240 0.42 -21.80 -17.08
CA LEU A 240 -0.69 -21.17 -17.77
C LEU A 240 -1.41 -20.26 -16.76
N PHE A 241 -1.38 -18.95 -16.99
CA PHE A 241 -2.17 -18.01 -16.20
C PHE A 241 -3.65 -18.26 -16.48
N VAL A 242 -4.33 -18.92 -15.53
CA VAL A 242 -5.75 -19.23 -15.66
C VAL A 242 -6.54 -18.01 -15.20
N ILE A 243 -7.20 -17.33 -16.15
CA ILE A 243 -8.18 -16.30 -15.82
C ILE A 243 -9.36 -16.97 -15.10
N THR A 244 -9.60 -16.56 -13.86
CA THR A 244 -10.73 -17.03 -13.06
C THR A 244 -11.63 -15.86 -12.66
N PRO A 245 -12.90 -16.12 -12.28
CA PRO A 245 -13.75 -15.08 -11.71
C PRO A 245 -13.11 -14.35 -10.50
N SER A 246 -12.25 -15.02 -9.72
CA SER A 246 -11.54 -14.38 -8.61
C SER A 246 -10.54 -13.32 -9.09
N VAL A 247 -9.83 -13.56 -10.20
CA VAL A 247 -8.89 -12.59 -10.78
C VAL A 247 -9.62 -11.34 -11.29
N LEU A 248 -10.84 -11.50 -11.79
CA LEU A 248 -11.70 -10.36 -12.13
C LEU A 248 -12.06 -9.53 -10.90
N ILE A 249 -12.37 -10.19 -9.76
CA ILE A 249 -12.64 -9.50 -8.49
C ILE A 249 -11.40 -8.71 -8.04
N ASP A 250 -10.21 -9.31 -8.08
CA ASP A 250 -8.96 -8.64 -7.70
C ASP A 250 -8.74 -7.38 -8.55
N THR A 251 -8.85 -7.51 -9.88
CA THR A 251 -8.67 -6.36 -10.80
C THR A 251 -9.73 -5.27 -10.58
N LEU A 252 -10.98 -5.64 -10.29
CA LEU A 252 -12.04 -4.68 -9.97
C LEU A 252 -11.82 -3.96 -8.64
N MET A 253 -11.26 -4.64 -7.63
CA MET A 253 -10.88 -4.01 -6.37
C MET A 253 -9.76 -2.99 -6.58
N ASP A 254 -8.75 -3.32 -7.38
CA ASP A 254 -7.67 -2.38 -7.74
C ASP A 254 -8.22 -1.15 -8.48
N ILE A 255 -9.18 -1.32 -9.39
CA ILE A 255 -9.86 -0.20 -10.07
C ILE A 255 -10.58 0.68 -9.05
N CYS A 256 -11.31 0.08 -8.09
CA CYS A 256 -12.00 0.82 -7.04
C CYS A 256 -11.02 1.60 -6.16
N GLU A 257 -9.87 1.03 -5.80
CA GLU A 257 -8.82 1.70 -5.02
C GLU A 257 -8.26 2.93 -5.76
N VAL A 258 -7.98 2.80 -7.06
CA VAL A 258 -7.55 3.92 -7.91
C VAL A 258 -8.64 4.99 -7.99
N LEU A 259 -9.91 4.61 -8.14
CA LEU A 259 -11.04 5.55 -8.16
C LEU A 259 -11.16 6.31 -6.83
N LEU A 260 -11.01 5.65 -5.69
CA LEU A 260 -11.03 6.33 -4.39
C LEU A 260 -9.90 7.37 -4.27
N SER A 261 -8.74 7.10 -4.86
CA SER A 261 -7.62 8.06 -4.90
C SER A 261 -7.91 9.29 -5.76
N ILE A 262 -8.81 9.17 -6.75
CA ILE A 262 -9.27 10.29 -7.61
C ILE A 262 -10.47 11.02 -6.99
N TYR A 263 -11.20 10.36 -6.08
CA TYR A 263 -12.54 10.79 -5.63
C TYR A 263 -12.59 12.22 -5.12
N THR A 264 -11.63 12.63 -4.29
CA THR A 264 -11.60 13.98 -3.70
C THR A 264 -11.44 15.11 -4.73
N SER A 265 -10.91 14.80 -5.92
CA SER A 265 -10.76 15.75 -7.02
C SER A 265 -11.97 15.77 -7.96
N GLU A 266 -12.64 14.63 -8.13
CA GLU A 266 -13.73 14.45 -9.11
C GLU A 266 -14.85 13.56 -8.53
N PRO A 267 -15.57 14.03 -7.49
CA PRO A 267 -16.46 13.17 -6.71
C PRO A 267 -17.68 12.68 -7.48
N GLU A 268 -18.30 13.51 -8.33
CA GLU A 268 -19.52 13.13 -9.05
C GLU A 268 -19.27 12.04 -10.10
N SER A 269 -18.26 12.22 -10.96
CA SER A 269 -17.92 11.23 -11.99
C SER A 269 -17.43 9.93 -11.37
N THR A 270 -16.55 10.03 -10.37
CA THR A 270 -15.99 8.87 -9.67
C THR A 270 -17.07 8.08 -8.93
N SER A 271 -18.04 8.75 -8.29
CA SER A 271 -19.17 8.11 -7.61
C SER A 271 -20.03 7.25 -8.56
N ILE A 272 -20.26 7.71 -9.79
CA ILE A 272 -21.00 6.95 -10.80
C ILE A 272 -20.24 5.68 -11.19
N GLU A 273 -18.93 5.80 -11.47
CA GLU A 273 -18.09 4.65 -11.82
C GLU A 273 -17.96 3.64 -10.67
N LEU A 274 -17.70 4.11 -9.44
CA LEU A 274 -17.63 3.24 -8.25
C LEU A 274 -18.90 2.41 -8.08
N ARG A 275 -20.09 3.02 -8.21
CA ARG A 275 -21.37 2.29 -8.13
C ARG A 275 -21.50 1.23 -9.23
N GLN A 276 -20.97 1.49 -10.43
CA GLN A 276 -20.97 0.52 -11.50
C GLN A 276 -20.05 -0.67 -11.18
N TYR A 277 -18.81 -0.42 -10.76
CA TYR A 277 -17.84 -1.47 -10.43
C TYR A 277 -18.25 -2.28 -9.20
N ILE A 278 -18.87 -1.67 -8.18
CA ILE A 278 -19.46 -2.41 -7.03
C ILE A 278 -20.52 -3.41 -7.51
N ARG A 279 -21.41 -3.01 -8.43
CA ARG A 279 -22.42 -3.92 -8.98
C ARG A 279 -21.78 -5.06 -9.76
N GLN A 280 -20.71 -4.80 -10.50
CA GLN A 280 -19.94 -5.83 -11.20
C GLN A 280 -19.29 -6.80 -10.21
N LEU A 281 -18.61 -6.31 -9.16
CA LEU A 281 -18.04 -7.12 -8.08
C LEU A 281 -19.09 -8.07 -7.47
N GLN A 282 -20.25 -7.53 -7.10
CA GLN A 282 -21.35 -8.31 -6.55
C GLN A 282 -21.86 -9.37 -7.53
N THR A 283 -21.99 -9.02 -8.82
CA THR A 283 -22.45 -9.95 -9.86
C THR A 283 -21.47 -11.11 -10.04
N ILE A 284 -20.17 -10.83 -10.11
CA ILE A 284 -19.13 -11.86 -10.27
C ILE A 284 -19.06 -12.74 -9.03
N ASN A 285 -19.15 -12.18 -7.82
CA ASN A 285 -19.17 -12.98 -6.61
C ASN A 285 -20.39 -13.91 -6.55
N GLN A 286 -21.56 -13.46 -7.02
CA GLN A 286 -22.73 -14.34 -7.14
C GLN A 286 -22.51 -15.47 -8.15
N LEU A 287 -21.79 -15.23 -9.25
CA LEU A 287 -21.43 -16.29 -10.19
C LEU A 287 -20.49 -17.33 -9.53
N ILE A 288 -19.54 -16.88 -8.70
CA ILE A 288 -18.66 -17.78 -7.94
C ILE A 288 -19.47 -18.63 -6.97
N VAL A 289 -20.32 -18.02 -6.15
CA VAL A 289 -21.12 -18.72 -5.13
C VAL A 289 -22.08 -19.73 -5.77
N ASN A 290 -22.63 -19.41 -6.94
CA ASN A 290 -23.54 -20.30 -7.67
C ASN A 290 -22.82 -21.38 -8.48
N SER A 291 -21.49 -21.32 -8.62
CA SER A 291 -20.70 -22.41 -9.21
C SER A 291 -20.59 -23.58 -8.23
N ASN A 292 -20.27 -24.80 -8.68
CA ASN A 292 -20.19 -26.03 -7.87
C ASN A 292 -19.13 -26.03 -6.74
N SER A 293 -18.68 -24.85 -6.29
CA SER A 293 -17.74 -24.62 -5.20
C SER A 293 -18.34 -23.68 -4.15
N PRO A 294 -19.42 -24.11 -3.44
CA PRO A 294 -20.18 -23.26 -2.51
C PRO A 294 -19.38 -22.78 -1.28
N GLU A 295 -18.16 -23.29 -1.07
CA GLU A 295 -17.28 -22.91 0.04
C GLU A 295 -16.36 -21.71 -0.28
N PHE A 296 -16.26 -21.28 -1.54
CA PHE A 296 -15.42 -20.14 -1.93
C PHE A 296 -16.30 -18.90 -2.18
N SER A 297 -16.15 -17.88 -1.33
CA SER A 297 -16.86 -16.61 -1.45
C SER A 297 -15.92 -15.46 -1.07
N ARG A 298 -15.91 -14.40 -1.88
CA ARG A 298 -15.17 -13.15 -1.61
C ARG A 298 -16.09 -12.10 -0.96
N GLN A 299 -17.26 -12.51 -0.43
CA GLN A 299 -18.28 -11.58 0.07
C GLN A 299 -17.78 -10.70 1.22
N PHE A 300 -16.97 -11.24 2.14
CA PHE A 300 -16.39 -10.47 3.24
C PHE A 300 -15.58 -9.27 2.71
N GLU A 301 -14.71 -9.52 1.74
CA GLU A 301 -13.84 -8.50 1.17
C GLU A 301 -14.62 -7.45 0.40
N ILE A 302 -15.61 -7.89 -0.39
CA ILE A 302 -16.51 -6.98 -1.13
C ILE A 302 -17.31 -6.11 -0.16
N ASP A 303 -17.87 -6.68 0.90
CA ASP A 303 -18.62 -5.93 1.91
C ASP A 303 -17.72 -4.93 2.67
N SER A 304 -16.50 -5.35 3.01
CA SER A 304 -15.49 -4.48 3.63
C SER A 304 -15.12 -3.31 2.71
N TRP A 305 -14.96 -3.56 1.41
CA TRP A 305 -14.69 -2.54 0.41
C TRP A 305 -15.85 -1.56 0.22
N ILE A 306 -17.09 -2.06 0.18
CA ILE A 306 -18.29 -1.20 0.11
C ILE A 306 -18.33 -0.26 1.30
N CYS A 307 -18.04 -0.75 2.51
CA CYS A 307 -17.96 0.10 3.70
C CYS A 307 -16.86 1.17 3.58
N ASN A 308 -15.68 0.83 3.06
CA ASN A 308 -14.59 1.78 2.84
C ASN A 308 -15.00 2.91 1.87
N ILE A 309 -15.66 2.53 0.77
CA ILE A 309 -16.14 3.49 -0.24
C ILE A 309 -17.18 4.43 0.38
N GLU A 310 -18.19 3.91 1.07
CA GLU A 310 -19.22 4.73 1.73
C GLU A 310 -18.62 5.68 2.77
N LEU A 311 -17.64 5.22 3.55
CA LEU A 311 -16.95 6.08 4.51
C LEU A 311 -16.14 7.18 3.83
N THR A 312 -15.39 6.86 2.78
CA THR A 312 -14.63 7.87 2.02
C THR A 312 -15.56 8.95 1.45
N MET A 313 -16.71 8.55 0.91
CA MET A 313 -17.72 9.47 0.40
C MET A 313 -18.29 10.36 1.52
N ILE A 314 -18.59 9.77 2.68
CA ILE A 314 -19.11 10.50 3.85
C ILE A 314 -18.07 11.50 4.37
N GLU A 315 -16.82 11.07 4.56
CA GLU A 315 -15.73 11.93 5.03
C GLU A 315 -15.52 13.12 4.11
N HIS A 316 -15.51 12.87 2.79
CA HIS A 316 -15.45 13.94 1.80
C HIS A 316 -16.64 14.91 1.93
N THR A 317 -17.88 14.42 1.98
CA THR A 317 -19.06 15.30 2.13
C THR A 317 -19.00 16.12 3.43
N LEU A 318 -18.51 15.54 4.52
CA LEU A 318 -18.33 16.25 5.79
C LEU A 318 -17.21 17.30 5.75
N SER A 319 -16.22 17.11 4.88
CA SER A 319 -15.11 18.06 4.69
C SER A 319 -15.52 19.30 3.88
N GLU A 320 -16.62 19.24 3.12
CA GLU A 320 -17.09 20.35 2.32
C GLU A 320 -17.79 21.43 3.18
N THR A 321 -17.52 22.71 2.88
CA THR A 321 -17.96 23.85 3.71
C THR A 321 -19.47 24.13 3.71
N ILE A 322 -20.27 23.44 2.90
CA ILE A 322 -21.72 23.69 2.74
C ILE A 322 -22.48 22.38 2.94
N VAL A 323 -22.49 21.85 4.17
CA VAL A 323 -23.37 20.73 4.52
C VAL A 323 -24.66 21.27 5.14
N ASP A 324 -25.78 21.06 4.47
CA ASP A 324 -27.10 21.44 5.01
C ASP A 324 -27.61 20.42 6.04
N THR A 325 -28.62 20.81 6.83
CA THR A 325 -29.19 19.95 7.87
C THR A 325 -29.79 18.65 7.33
N SER A 326 -30.35 18.65 6.12
CA SER A 326 -30.87 17.44 5.47
C SER A 326 -29.76 16.44 5.14
N SER A 327 -28.65 16.93 4.60
CA SER A 327 -27.47 16.13 4.24
C SER A 327 -26.86 15.51 5.48
N LEU A 328 -26.77 16.25 6.60
CA LEU A 328 -26.29 15.70 7.86
C LEU A 328 -27.18 14.57 8.39
N VAL A 329 -28.50 14.63 8.20
CA VAL A 329 -29.41 13.54 8.59
C VAL A 329 -29.17 12.30 7.72
N GLU A 330 -29.04 12.48 6.41
CA GLU A 330 -28.71 11.39 5.48
C GLU A 330 -27.38 10.73 5.83
N ILE A 331 -26.34 11.53 6.10
CA ILE A 331 -25.02 11.03 6.53
C ILE A 331 -25.15 10.22 7.82
N GLY A 332 -25.93 10.70 8.79
CA GLY A 332 -26.18 9.95 10.04
C GLY A 332 -26.83 8.59 9.82
N LEU A 333 -27.77 8.50 8.87
CA LEU A 333 -28.39 7.22 8.50
C LEU A 333 -27.37 6.28 7.83
N LYS A 334 -26.55 6.79 6.90
CA LYS A 334 -25.50 6.01 6.23
C LYS A 334 -24.46 5.49 7.22
N LEU A 335 -23.97 6.33 8.14
CA LEU A 335 -23.01 5.89 9.18
C LEU A 335 -23.62 4.78 10.06
N SER A 336 -24.90 4.87 10.40
CA SER A 336 -25.59 3.81 11.14
C SER A 336 -25.63 2.48 10.37
N THR A 337 -25.96 2.54 9.07
CA THR A 337 -25.94 1.36 8.18
C THR A 337 -24.53 0.77 8.05
N VAL A 338 -23.52 1.60 7.86
CA VAL A 338 -22.12 1.18 7.79
C VAL A 338 -21.67 0.53 9.11
N ASN A 339 -21.97 1.14 10.25
CA ASN A 339 -21.65 0.59 11.57
C ASN A 339 -22.29 -0.78 11.80
N GLN A 340 -23.56 -0.94 11.42
CA GLN A 340 -24.24 -2.23 11.48
C GLN A 340 -23.50 -3.27 10.63
N LYS A 341 -23.15 -2.93 9.39
CA LYS A 341 -22.46 -3.85 8.48
C LYS A 341 -21.08 -4.25 8.99
N MET A 342 -20.30 -3.30 9.50
CA MET A 342 -19.00 -3.58 10.12
C MET A 342 -19.13 -4.48 11.36
N SER A 343 -20.18 -4.28 12.16
CA SER A 343 -20.50 -5.13 13.31
C SER A 343 -20.93 -6.55 12.92
N GLU A 344 -21.45 -6.75 11.71
CA GLU A 344 -21.71 -8.07 11.14
C GLU A 344 -20.40 -8.73 10.69
N LEU A 345 -19.54 -8.00 9.97
CA LEU A 345 -18.23 -8.48 9.53
C LEU A 345 -17.33 -8.85 10.71
N SER A 346 -17.37 -8.08 11.80
CA SER A 346 -16.56 -8.37 13.00
C SER A 346 -16.91 -9.69 13.69
N LYS A 347 -18.07 -10.29 13.38
CA LYS A 347 -18.49 -11.59 13.93
C LYS A 347 -17.93 -12.77 13.13
N ASP A 348 -17.40 -12.56 11.93
CA ASP A 348 -16.78 -13.61 11.13
C ASP A 348 -15.36 -13.92 11.62
N SER A 349 -15.31 -14.64 12.74
CA SER A 349 -14.04 -15.02 13.36
C SER A 349 -13.18 -15.92 12.48
N GLN A 350 -13.75 -16.63 11.51
CA GLN A 350 -12.99 -17.49 10.62
C GLN A 350 -12.22 -16.64 9.60
N ALA A 351 -12.90 -15.72 8.91
CA ALA A 351 -12.27 -14.80 7.96
C ALA A 351 -11.15 -13.98 8.64
N LEU A 352 -11.42 -13.42 9.81
CA LEU A 352 -10.47 -12.55 10.54
C LEU A 352 -9.27 -13.30 11.16
N ASN A 353 -9.42 -14.59 11.43
CA ASN A 353 -8.32 -15.40 11.93
C ASN A 353 -7.43 -15.96 10.83
N GLN A 354 -8.02 -16.30 9.68
CA GLN A 354 -7.30 -16.86 8.54
C GLN A 354 -6.62 -15.80 7.69
N ASP A 355 -7.20 -14.60 7.62
CA ASP A 355 -6.71 -13.52 6.78
C ASP A 355 -6.37 -12.26 7.59
N PHE A 356 -5.08 -11.94 7.66
CA PHE A 356 -4.61 -10.75 8.35
C PHE A 356 -5.04 -9.46 7.65
N MET A 357 -5.09 -9.44 6.32
CA MET A 357 -5.46 -8.25 5.55
C MET A 357 -6.94 -7.92 5.75
N ASN A 358 -7.80 -8.92 5.90
CA ASN A 358 -9.20 -8.72 6.27
C ASN A 358 -9.35 -8.06 7.65
N LEU A 359 -8.57 -8.52 8.64
CA LEU A 359 -8.56 -7.91 9.97
C LEU A 359 -8.03 -6.47 9.94
N LEU A 360 -6.96 -6.23 9.20
CA LEU A 360 -6.39 -4.89 9.04
C LEU A 360 -7.35 -3.94 8.34
N GLY A 361 -7.95 -4.38 7.23
CA GLY A 361 -8.96 -3.61 6.49
C GLY A 361 -10.16 -3.27 7.36
N LEU A 362 -10.68 -4.23 8.14
CA LEU A 362 -11.79 -3.98 9.06
C LEU A 362 -11.42 -2.98 10.18
N ALA A 363 -10.19 -3.03 10.72
CA ALA A 363 -9.74 -2.07 11.72
C ALA A 363 -9.62 -0.64 11.15
N ASN A 364 -9.07 -0.51 9.94
CA ASN A 364 -8.99 0.79 9.24
C ASN A 364 -10.39 1.36 8.99
N ASN A 365 -11.30 0.52 8.51
CA ASN A 365 -12.72 0.82 8.32
C ASN A 365 -13.40 1.35 9.61
N PHE A 366 -13.22 0.67 10.74
CA PHE A 366 -13.72 1.14 12.03
C PHE A 366 -13.07 2.46 12.47
N SER A 367 -11.79 2.67 12.14
CA SER A 367 -11.10 3.94 12.39
C SER A 367 -11.74 5.08 11.61
N SER A 368 -11.99 4.91 10.31
CA SER A 368 -12.69 5.88 9.46
C SER A 368 -14.15 6.10 9.91
N LEU A 369 -14.81 5.07 10.44
CA LEU A 369 -16.13 5.24 11.06
C LEU A 369 -16.06 6.12 12.32
N CYS A 370 -15.03 5.99 13.14
CA CYS A 370 -14.82 6.86 14.32
C CYS A 370 -14.60 8.32 13.90
N THR A 371 -13.72 8.57 12.93
CA THR A 371 -13.40 9.91 12.43
C THR A 371 -14.62 10.58 11.81
N ALA A 372 -15.34 9.89 10.92
CA ALA A 372 -16.56 10.40 10.29
C ALA A 372 -17.67 10.69 11.32
N THR A 373 -17.88 9.80 12.28
CA THR A 373 -18.86 9.99 13.36
C THR A 373 -18.50 11.20 14.22
N CYS A 374 -17.22 11.35 14.56
CA CYS A 374 -16.71 12.48 15.33
C CYS A 374 -16.91 13.81 14.60
N SER A 375 -16.57 13.87 13.31
CA SER A 375 -16.81 15.06 12.47
C SER A 375 -18.29 15.41 12.41
N LEU A 376 -19.17 14.43 12.17
CA LEU A 376 -20.62 14.64 12.10
C LEU A 376 -21.19 15.24 13.40
N ILE A 377 -20.88 14.65 14.56
CA ILE A 377 -21.40 15.14 15.84
C ILE A 377 -20.85 16.53 16.17
N THR A 378 -19.60 16.79 15.83
CA THR A 378 -18.94 18.08 16.05
C THR A 378 -19.58 19.17 15.18
N ILE A 379 -19.77 18.90 13.89
CA ILE A 379 -20.42 19.85 12.96
C ILE A 379 -21.85 20.16 13.42
N ARG A 380 -22.63 19.14 13.78
CA ARG A 380 -24.00 19.33 14.30
C ARG A 380 -24.03 20.19 15.56
N ALA A 381 -23.14 19.92 16.52
CA ALA A 381 -23.04 20.69 17.75
C ALA A 381 -22.68 22.16 17.47
N LYS A 382 -21.72 22.42 16.58
CA LYS A 382 -21.34 23.77 16.16
C LYS A 382 -22.49 24.49 15.45
N MET A 383 -23.18 23.84 14.52
CA MET A 383 -24.35 24.43 13.84
C MET A 383 -25.49 24.78 14.81
N ALA A 384 -25.70 23.95 15.83
CA ALA A 384 -26.70 24.18 16.87
C ALA A 384 -26.25 25.21 17.93
N ASN A 385 -24.97 25.61 17.95
CA ASN A 385 -24.36 26.38 19.04
C ASN A 385 -24.56 25.72 20.42
N THR A 386 -24.47 24.39 20.47
CA THR A 386 -24.62 23.59 21.70
C THR A 386 -23.39 22.72 21.92
N PRO A 387 -23.06 22.32 23.17
CA PRO A 387 -22.06 21.28 23.40
C PRO A 387 -22.51 19.95 22.78
N ILE A 388 -21.55 19.06 22.51
CA ILE A 388 -21.84 17.69 22.07
C ILE A 388 -22.57 16.96 23.21
N PRO A 389 -23.73 16.32 22.94
CA PRO A 389 -24.45 15.56 23.97
C PRO A 389 -23.63 14.39 24.53
N ASP A 390 -23.70 14.17 25.84
CA ASP A 390 -22.93 13.13 26.53
C ASP A 390 -23.16 11.72 25.97
N VAL A 391 -24.40 11.40 25.59
CA VAL A 391 -24.75 10.11 24.99
C VAL A 391 -23.97 9.87 23.70
N GLN A 392 -23.78 10.89 22.86
CA GLN A 392 -23.03 10.76 21.60
C GLN A 392 -21.53 10.59 21.85
N ILE A 393 -21.00 11.23 22.90
CA ILE A 393 -19.61 11.06 23.30
C ILE A 393 -19.39 9.65 23.84
N GLU A 394 -20.28 9.12 24.68
CA GLU A 394 -20.20 7.75 25.21
C GLU A 394 -20.28 6.68 24.09
N GLU A 395 -21.17 6.88 23.11
CA GLU A 395 -21.26 6.01 21.93
C GLU A 395 -19.96 6.02 21.12
N LEU A 396 -19.38 7.20 20.90
CA LEU A 396 -18.11 7.34 20.19
C LEU A 396 -16.92 6.76 21.00
N GLU A 397 -16.89 6.95 22.32
CA GLU A 397 -15.90 6.35 23.21
C GLU A 397 -15.92 4.82 23.14
N CYS A 398 -17.11 4.23 23.11
CA CYS A 398 -17.29 2.79 22.93
C CYS A 398 -16.74 2.31 21.58
N LEU A 399 -17.08 3.02 20.50
CA LEU A 399 -16.60 2.71 19.15
C LEU A 399 -15.07 2.80 19.05
N ILE A 400 -14.48 3.87 19.61
CA ILE A 400 -13.03 4.05 19.65
C ILE A 400 -12.36 2.94 20.44
N SER A 401 -12.90 2.59 21.62
CA SER A 401 -12.36 1.50 22.46
C SER A 401 -12.34 0.17 21.71
N ASN A 402 -13.41 -0.16 20.98
CA ASN A 402 -13.48 -1.37 20.15
C ASN A 402 -12.42 -1.36 19.04
N THR A 403 -12.27 -0.21 18.36
CA THR A 403 -11.29 -0.03 17.28
C THR A 403 -9.85 -0.18 17.80
N MET A 404 -9.54 0.42 18.96
CA MET A 404 -8.23 0.27 19.64
C MET A 404 -7.92 -1.18 19.99
N SER A 405 -8.93 -1.95 20.41
CA SER A 405 -8.80 -3.38 20.72
C SER A 405 -8.43 -4.20 19.47
N MET A 406 -9.03 -3.87 18.31
CA MET A 406 -8.67 -4.48 17.04
C MET A 406 -7.23 -4.17 16.63
N TYR A 407 -6.81 -2.90 16.69
CA TYR A 407 -5.41 -2.55 16.43
C TYR A 407 -4.45 -3.21 17.42
N SER A 408 -4.83 -3.37 18.69
CA SER A 408 -4.03 -4.09 19.67
C SER A 408 -3.84 -5.56 19.30
N THR A 409 -4.90 -6.21 18.80
CA THR A 409 -4.85 -7.58 18.28
C THR A 409 -3.94 -7.69 17.06
N ILE A 410 -4.03 -6.72 16.14
CA ILE A 410 -3.15 -6.63 14.95
C ILE A 410 -1.69 -6.50 15.39
N LEU A 411 -1.39 -5.58 16.30
CA LEU A 411 -0.04 -5.38 16.83
C LEU A 411 0.51 -6.63 17.52
N GLU A 412 -0.34 -7.35 18.26
CA GLU A 412 0.04 -8.63 18.85
C GLU A 412 0.42 -9.65 17.78
N LYS A 413 -0.41 -9.83 16.74
CA LYS A 413 -0.12 -10.72 15.60
C LYS A 413 1.19 -10.32 14.91
N LEU A 414 1.40 -9.04 14.64
CA LEU A 414 2.61 -8.52 13.99
C LEU A 414 3.87 -8.69 14.86
N ARG A 415 3.79 -8.47 16.18
CA ARG A 415 4.93 -8.68 17.09
C ARG A 415 5.33 -10.15 17.19
N HIS A 416 4.34 -11.05 17.22
CA HIS A 416 4.58 -12.50 17.21
C HIS A 416 5.00 -13.04 15.84
N SER A 417 4.76 -12.29 14.76
CA SER A 417 5.14 -12.69 13.40
C SER A 417 6.65 -12.89 13.21
N LYS A 418 7.48 -12.30 14.09
CA LYS A 418 8.93 -12.53 14.13
C LYS A 418 9.29 -14.00 14.40
N LEU A 419 8.39 -14.77 15.03
CA LEU A 419 8.55 -16.20 15.29
C LEU A 419 7.86 -17.07 14.22
N ARG A 420 6.80 -16.56 13.58
CA ARG A 420 6.05 -17.22 12.51
C ARG A 420 5.58 -16.17 11.49
N PRO A 421 6.20 -16.07 10.30
CA PRO A 421 5.84 -15.06 9.32
C PRO A 421 4.35 -15.13 8.95
N ILE A 422 3.72 -13.96 8.84
CA ILE A 422 2.38 -13.83 8.26
C ILE A 422 2.56 -13.96 6.75
N LYS A 423 1.94 -14.97 6.13
CA LYS A 423 2.16 -15.29 4.71
C LYS A 423 1.91 -14.11 3.76
N GLN A 424 1.01 -13.21 4.14
CA GLN A 424 0.53 -12.10 3.34
C GLN A 424 1.41 -10.84 3.46
N ILE A 425 2.35 -10.81 4.41
CA ILE A 425 3.19 -9.64 4.67
C ILE A 425 4.66 -10.01 4.47
N LYS A 426 5.41 -9.19 3.74
CA LYS A 426 6.85 -9.42 3.61
C LYS A 426 7.52 -9.10 4.96
N PRO A 427 8.52 -9.88 5.42
CA PRO A 427 9.13 -9.69 6.74
C PRO A 427 9.66 -8.28 7.03
N HIS A 428 10.05 -7.51 6.00
CA HIS A 428 10.54 -6.14 6.13
C HIS A 428 9.42 -5.11 6.31
N GLU A 429 8.21 -5.36 5.81
CA GLU A 429 7.05 -4.47 5.90
C GLU A 429 6.38 -4.48 7.28
N VAL A 430 6.68 -5.49 8.12
CA VAL A 430 6.11 -5.65 9.46
C VAL A 430 6.27 -4.38 10.31
N SER A 431 7.42 -3.71 10.22
CA SER A 431 7.68 -2.44 10.92
C SER A 431 6.75 -1.32 10.46
N SER A 432 6.51 -1.19 9.15
CA SER A 432 5.59 -0.22 8.57
C SER A 432 4.16 -0.45 9.05
N TYR A 433 3.69 -1.71 9.05
CA TYR A 433 2.35 -2.04 9.56
C TYR A 433 2.20 -1.75 11.06
N ILE A 434 3.20 -2.10 11.88
CA ILE A 434 3.20 -1.78 13.32
C ILE A 434 3.10 -0.27 13.52
N SER A 435 3.94 0.51 12.82
CA SER A 435 3.93 1.96 12.96
C SER A 435 2.62 2.57 12.48
N SER A 436 2.06 2.13 11.36
CA SER A 436 0.76 2.62 10.85
C SER A 436 -0.39 2.34 11.84
N SER A 437 -0.47 1.13 12.39
CA SER A 437 -1.47 0.81 13.42
C SER A 437 -1.30 1.66 14.70
N LEU A 438 -0.06 2.02 15.07
CA LEU A 438 0.19 2.90 16.20
C LEU A 438 -0.17 4.36 15.91
N VAL A 439 0.00 4.83 14.67
CA VAL A 439 -0.50 6.16 14.23
C VAL A 439 -2.03 6.21 14.37
N GLY A 440 -2.75 5.20 13.87
CA GLY A 440 -4.21 5.13 14.02
C GLY A 440 -4.65 5.16 15.49
N GLN A 441 -3.97 4.40 16.37
CA GLN A 441 -4.24 4.46 17.81
C GLN A 441 -3.86 5.81 18.44
N SER A 442 -2.82 6.48 17.97
CA SER A 442 -2.43 7.81 18.45
C SER A 442 -3.53 8.83 18.15
N GLU A 443 -4.04 8.84 16.92
CA GLU A 443 -5.08 9.75 16.46
C GLU A 443 -6.40 9.54 17.22
N LEU A 444 -6.87 8.29 17.31
CA LEU A 444 -8.08 7.97 18.06
C LEU A 444 -7.94 8.32 19.55
N SER A 445 -6.73 8.20 20.13
CA SER A 445 -6.46 8.62 21.51
C SER A 445 -6.52 10.13 21.66
N LEU A 446 -6.04 10.89 20.67
CA LEU A 446 -6.11 12.35 20.67
C LEU A 446 -7.56 12.84 20.59
N ILE A 447 -8.40 12.19 19.76
CA ILE A 447 -9.84 12.49 19.69
C ILE A 447 -10.49 12.32 21.07
N LEU A 448 -10.22 11.21 21.77
CA LEU A 448 -10.72 10.98 23.13
C LEU A 448 -10.25 12.03 24.13
N GLU A 449 -8.96 12.39 24.09
CA GLU A 449 -8.38 13.41 24.97
C GLU A 449 -9.09 14.77 24.78
N LEU A 450 -9.40 15.15 23.53
CA LEU A 450 -10.13 16.39 23.22
C LEU A 450 -11.61 16.34 23.62
N LEU A 451 -12.29 15.21 23.44
CA LEU A 451 -13.68 15.04 23.87
C LEU A 451 -13.82 15.13 25.40
N HIS A 452 -12.93 14.47 26.14
CA HIS A 452 -12.89 14.59 27.60
C HIS A 452 -12.62 16.03 28.07
N GLN A 453 -11.74 16.75 27.35
CA GLN A 453 -11.49 18.16 27.63
C GLN A 453 -12.76 19.01 27.49
N GLN A 454 -13.55 18.80 26.44
CA GLN A 454 -14.82 19.52 26.25
C GLN A 454 -15.83 19.25 27.39
N ARG A 455 -15.80 18.05 27.99
CA ARG A 455 -16.59 17.69 29.17
C ARG A 455 -16.08 18.30 30.48
N GLY A 456 -14.94 18.99 30.46
CA GLY A 456 -14.27 19.46 31.69
C GLY A 456 -13.66 18.31 32.51
N VAL A 457 -13.61 17.10 31.96
CA VAL A 457 -12.87 15.98 32.54
C VAL A 457 -11.41 16.23 32.19
N HIS A 458 -10.66 16.84 33.11
CA HIS A 458 -9.22 16.99 32.94
C HIS A 458 -8.60 15.59 32.91
N PRO A 459 -8.05 15.13 31.77
CA PRO A 459 -7.39 13.84 31.71
C PRO A 459 -6.28 13.84 32.76
N SER A 460 -6.20 12.79 33.57
CA SER A 460 -5.16 12.64 34.57
C SER A 460 -3.80 12.49 33.89
N THR A 461 -3.13 13.57 33.48
CA THR A 461 -1.74 13.57 32.96
C THR A 461 -1.44 12.57 31.82
N GLN A 462 -2.46 11.94 31.22
CA GLN A 462 -2.28 10.86 30.26
C GLN A 462 -2.02 11.47 28.89
N THR A 463 -0.75 11.45 28.49
CA THR A 463 -0.28 11.82 27.16
C THR A 463 -0.25 10.58 26.27
N ARG A 464 -1.34 9.80 26.27
CA ARG A 464 -1.35 8.47 25.63
C ARG A 464 -1.20 8.61 24.13
N SER A 465 -1.88 9.57 23.52
CA SER A 465 -1.72 9.91 22.10
C SER A 465 -0.26 10.20 21.75
N PHE A 466 0.41 11.05 22.53
CA PHE A 466 1.81 11.41 22.33
C PHE A 466 2.77 10.22 22.50
N GLU A 467 2.53 9.35 23.48
CA GLU A 467 3.34 8.15 23.70
C GLU A 467 3.20 7.15 22.54
N LEU A 468 1.98 6.97 22.03
CA LEU A 468 1.72 6.14 20.85
C LEU A 468 2.39 6.72 19.60
N ALA A 469 2.37 8.05 19.42
CA ALA A 469 3.05 8.72 18.31
C ALA A 469 4.58 8.53 18.36
N ILE A 470 5.18 8.64 19.55
CA ILE A 470 6.62 8.36 19.76
C ILE A 470 6.95 6.90 19.42
N GLU A 471 6.12 5.96 19.90
CA GLU A 471 6.33 4.55 19.63
C GLU A 471 6.17 4.23 18.13
N ALA A 472 5.18 4.82 17.46
CA ALA A 472 5.02 4.71 16.01
C ALA A 472 6.31 5.12 15.29
N TYR A 473 6.86 6.31 15.59
CA TYR A 473 8.10 6.77 14.99
C TYR A 473 9.26 5.81 15.23
N ASN A 474 9.41 5.30 16.46
CA ASN A 474 10.47 4.35 16.79
C ASN A 474 10.33 3.03 16.02
N GLN A 475 9.12 2.65 15.61
CA GLN A 475 8.85 1.47 14.77
C GLN A 475 9.05 1.75 13.28
N SER A 476 8.94 3.00 12.82
CA SER A 476 9.16 3.45 11.42
C SER A 476 10.63 3.42 10.95
N LEU A 477 11.53 2.89 11.79
CA LEU A 477 12.97 2.73 11.51
C LEU A 477 13.66 4.05 11.18
N GLY A 478 13.27 5.12 11.87
CA GLY A 478 13.86 6.45 11.74
C GLY A 478 15.35 6.52 12.11
N PRO A 479 16.04 7.61 11.73
CA PRO A 479 17.46 7.82 12.04
C PRO A 479 17.74 7.98 13.55
N TYR A 480 16.71 8.28 14.33
CA TYR A 480 16.79 8.47 15.77
C TYR A 480 15.87 7.47 16.48
N LYS A 481 16.24 7.12 17.71
CA LYS A 481 15.29 6.65 18.69
C LYS A 481 14.85 7.85 19.54
N ILE A 482 13.55 8.04 19.64
CA ILE A 482 12.94 9.09 20.45
C ILE A 482 12.57 8.49 21.80
N GLY A 483 12.96 9.19 22.86
CA GLY A 483 12.50 8.93 24.22
C GLY A 483 11.96 10.20 24.84
N ARG A 484 11.07 10.06 25.82
CA ARG A 484 10.59 11.17 26.64
C ARG A 484 11.60 11.47 27.75
N ASP A 485 11.73 12.74 28.11
CA ASP A 485 12.41 13.11 29.36
C ASP A 485 11.68 12.44 30.55
N PRO A 486 12.39 11.80 31.49
CA PRO A 486 11.77 11.14 32.65
C PRO A 486 11.07 12.11 33.61
N THR A 487 11.20 13.43 33.43
CA THR A 487 10.44 14.41 34.22
C THR A 487 8.92 14.26 34.00
N PRO A 488 8.12 14.12 35.07
CA PRO A 488 6.67 14.01 34.96
C PRO A 488 6.08 15.20 34.19
N ASN A 489 5.17 14.91 33.25
CA ASN A 489 4.50 15.89 32.38
C ASN A 489 5.42 16.67 31.41
N SER A 490 6.72 16.35 31.34
CA SER A 490 7.62 16.98 30.37
C SER A 490 7.33 16.47 28.96
N LEU A 491 7.04 17.36 28.02
CA LEU A 491 6.87 16.99 26.60
C LEU A 491 8.18 17.05 25.82
N LYS A 492 9.31 17.16 26.55
CA LYS A 492 10.64 17.24 25.96
C LYS A 492 11.05 15.89 25.40
N LEU A 493 11.52 15.92 24.15
CA LEU A 493 11.98 14.74 23.43
C LEU A 493 13.51 14.64 23.47
N GLY A 494 14.00 13.48 23.86
CA GLY A 494 15.40 13.08 23.72
C GLY A 494 15.61 12.30 22.42
N PHE A 495 16.66 12.65 21.69
CA PHE A 495 17.03 11.99 20.44
C PHE A 495 18.33 11.22 20.64
N THR A 496 18.25 9.90 20.54
CA THR A 496 19.43 9.03 20.53
C THR A 496 19.67 8.58 19.10
N PRO A 497 20.81 8.93 18.46
CA PRO A 497 21.15 8.38 17.15
C PRO A 497 21.15 6.86 17.24
N VAL A 498 20.54 6.19 16.27
CA VAL A 498 20.61 4.73 16.22
C VAL A 498 22.04 4.35 15.84
N LEU A 499 22.84 3.91 16.82
CA LEU A 499 24.22 3.45 16.62
C LEU A 499 24.21 2.26 15.66
N ARG A 500 24.65 2.51 14.41
CA ARG A 500 24.84 1.46 13.41
C ARG A 500 25.96 0.53 13.89
N PRO A 501 25.80 -0.81 13.80
CA PRO A 501 26.97 -1.66 13.74
C PRO A 501 27.83 -1.15 12.57
N ARG A 502 29.13 -0.93 12.79
CA ARG A 502 30.12 -0.73 11.72
C ARG A 502 30.21 -2.02 10.89
N SER A 503 29.20 -2.27 10.06
CA SER A 503 29.28 -3.08 8.86
C SER A 503 30.16 -2.30 7.89
N THR A 504 31.18 -2.92 7.31
CA THR A 504 32.14 -2.30 6.38
C THR A 504 31.52 -1.82 5.06
N ASN A 505 30.20 -1.83 4.93
CA ASN A 505 29.47 -1.31 3.79
C ASN A 505 28.43 -0.29 4.29
N ASP A 506 28.71 1.00 4.10
CA ASP A 506 27.92 2.15 4.56
C ASP A 506 26.48 2.27 4.01
N ASN A 507 25.99 1.28 3.25
CA ASN A 507 24.73 1.36 2.50
C ASN A 507 23.55 0.54 3.07
N ASP A 508 23.66 -0.01 4.28
CA ASP A 508 22.57 -0.78 4.94
C ASP A 508 21.48 0.13 5.56
N VAL A 509 21.05 1.19 4.86
CA VAL A 509 19.91 1.98 5.30
C VAL A 509 18.64 1.34 4.76
N ARG A 510 17.73 0.95 5.66
CA ARG A 510 16.37 0.50 5.31
C ARG A 510 15.58 1.71 4.81
N ASN A 511 15.73 2.01 3.52
CA ASN A 511 15.14 3.17 2.85
C ASN A 511 13.93 2.80 1.99
N GLU A 512 13.24 1.71 2.32
CA GLU A 512 12.01 1.32 1.63
C GLU A 512 10.98 2.45 1.68
N TRP A 513 10.28 2.64 0.57
CA TRP A 513 9.28 3.69 0.43
C TRP A 513 8.20 3.61 1.53
N SER A 514 7.76 2.40 1.87
CA SER A 514 6.76 2.17 2.93
C SER A 514 7.23 2.67 4.30
N ASN A 515 8.50 2.46 4.65
CA ASN A 515 9.08 2.97 5.89
C ASN A 515 9.21 4.50 5.89
N VAL A 516 9.51 5.11 4.73
CA VAL A 516 9.56 6.58 4.59
C VAL A 516 8.18 7.19 4.76
N SER A 517 7.17 6.66 4.07
CA SER A 517 5.80 7.14 4.14
C SER A 517 5.25 7.07 5.57
N VAL A 518 5.34 5.89 6.20
CA VAL A 518 4.83 5.70 7.56
C VAL A 518 5.62 6.52 8.60
N ARG A 519 6.91 6.79 8.35
CA ARG A 519 7.69 7.70 9.21
C ARG A 519 7.16 9.13 9.15
N LEU A 520 6.83 9.65 7.97
CA LEU A 520 6.24 10.98 7.85
C LEU A 520 4.91 11.08 8.60
N GLU A 521 4.05 10.06 8.47
CA GLU A 521 2.79 9.97 9.24
C GLU A 521 3.04 9.96 10.75
N SER A 522 4.05 9.23 11.22
CA SER A 522 4.42 9.24 12.65
C SER A 522 4.97 10.59 13.11
N ILE A 523 5.76 11.29 12.29
CA ILE A 523 6.26 12.64 12.59
C ILE A 523 5.08 13.63 12.66
N LYS A 524 4.16 13.56 11.68
CA LYS A 524 2.92 14.35 11.65
C LYS A 524 2.14 14.14 12.95
N SER A 525 1.94 12.89 13.37
CA SER A 525 1.27 12.55 14.63
C SER A 525 2.00 13.09 15.86
N ILE A 526 3.34 13.01 15.92
CA ILE A 526 4.16 13.56 17.02
C ILE A 526 3.98 15.08 17.13
N LEU A 527 4.11 15.79 16.01
CA LEU A 527 3.98 17.25 16.00
C LEU A 527 2.60 17.68 16.48
N ARG A 528 1.57 17.02 15.97
CA ARG A 528 0.16 17.30 16.29
C ARG A 528 -0.15 17.06 17.76
N THR A 529 0.15 15.87 18.26
CA THR A 529 -0.11 15.51 19.66
C THR A 529 0.70 16.38 20.61
N LYS A 530 1.98 16.67 20.32
CA LYS A 530 2.81 17.58 21.13
C LYS A 530 2.17 18.97 21.21
N PHE A 531 1.73 19.51 20.08
CA PHE A 531 1.10 20.82 20.01
C PHE A 531 -0.14 20.91 20.92
N HIS A 532 -1.06 19.93 20.82
CA HIS A 532 -2.26 19.91 21.66
C HIS A 532 -1.92 19.77 23.15
N HIS A 533 -0.99 18.88 23.52
CA HIS A 533 -0.57 18.70 24.91
C HIS A 533 0.12 19.93 25.52
N LEU A 534 0.93 20.65 24.73
CA LEU A 534 1.55 21.91 25.16
C LEU A 534 0.50 22.99 25.42
N ARG A 535 -0.48 23.10 24.53
CA ARG A 535 -1.60 24.05 24.70
C ARG A 535 -2.40 23.72 25.96
N LEU A 536 -2.77 22.46 26.16
CA LEU A 536 -3.49 22.00 27.35
C LEU A 536 -2.77 22.36 28.65
N SER A 537 -1.44 22.18 28.67
CA SER A 537 -0.61 22.50 29.81
C SER A 537 -0.54 24.02 30.09
N SER A 538 -0.50 24.84 29.04
CA SER A 538 -0.40 26.31 29.15
C SER A 538 -1.66 26.95 29.75
N VAL A 539 -2.86 26.43 29.45
CA VAL A 539 -4.15 26.93 29.97
C VAL A 539 -4.23 26.79 31.50
N SER A 540 -3.51 25.83 32.08
CA SER A 540 -3.56 25.52 33.51
C SER A 540 -2.58 26.30 34.41
N SER A 541 -1.54 26.92 33.84
CA SER A 541 -0.38 27.36 34.64
C SER A 541 0.16 28.76 34.36
N GLN A 542 -0.08 29.37 33.18
CA GLN A 542 0.32 30.77 32.90
C GLN A 542 -0.62 31.46 31.90
N PRO A 543 -0.98 32.75 32.09
CA PRO A 543 -1.68 33.50 31.07
C PRO A 543 -0.74 33.73 29.88
N GLN A 544 -1.09 33.15 28.74
CA GLN A 544 -0.53 33.42 27.40
C GLN A 544 1.00 33.39 27.30
N LEU A 545 1.59 32.19 27.25
CA LEU A 545 2.72 32.00 26.34
C LEU A 545 2.21 32.40 24.94
N ASN A 546 2.83 33.41 24.33
CA ASN A 546 2.55 33.78 22.95
C ASN A 546 2.66 32.50 22.11
N LEU A 547 1.60 32.13 21.38
CA LEU A 547 1.56 30.96 20.52
C LEU A 547 2.83 30.88 19.65
N GLU A 548 3.26 32.03 19.15
CA GLU A 548 4.49 32.20 18.40
C GLU A 548 5.75 31.70 19.14
N GLN A 549 5.89 32.04 20.42
CA GLN A 549 7.03 31.65 21.25
C GLN A 549 7.01 30.13 21.50
N LEU A 550 5.83 29.57 21.77
CA LEU A 550 5.64 28.13 21.96
C LEU A 550 6.03 27.35 20.70
N LEU A 551 5.64 27.84 19.52
CA LEU A 551 6.02 27.24 18.25
C LEU A 551 7.54 27.30 18.02
N LYS A 552 8.16 28.46 18.26
CA LYS A 552 9.61 28.66 18.11
C LYS A 552 10.43 27.78 19.05
N ASP A 553 9.98 27.61 20.29
CA ASP A 553 10.76 26.90 21.31
C ASP A 553 10.55 25.37 21.26
N GLU A 554 9.37 24.91 20.86
CA GLU A 554 9.00 23.49 21.00
C GLU A 554 8.71 22.76 19.68
N ILE A 555 8.23 23.44 18.64
CA ILE A 555 7.79 22.83 17.38
C ILE A 555 8.83 23.01 16.28
N VAL A 556 9.32 24.24 16.05
CA VAL A 556 10.36 24.55 15.04
C VAL A 556 11.62 23.70 15.22
N PRO A 557 12.13 23.46 16.45
CA PRO A 557 13.30 22.60 16.63
C PRO A 557 13.05 21.15 16.19
N LEU A 558 11.80 20.65 16.29
CA LEU A 558 11.44 19.32 15.81
C LEU A 558 11.39 19.28 14.28
N ILE A 559 10.80 20.30 13.65
CA ILE A 559 10.79 20.45 12.18
C ILE A 559 12.22 20.41 11.64
N ASN A 560 13.12 21.20 12.24
CA ASN A 560 14.53 21.21 11.88
C ASN A 560 15.22 19.87 12.16
N LYS A 561 14.89 19.22 13.28
CA LYS A 561 15.48 17.93 13.67
C LYS A 561 15.07 16.78 12.74
N PHE A 562 13.85 16.82 12.22
CA PHE A 562 13.32 15.85 11.26
C PHE A 562 13.58 16.23 9.81
N GLU A 563 14.20 17.39 9.55
CA GLU A 563 14.52 17.89 8.20
C GLU A 563 13.27 18.00 7.31
N LEU A 564 12.13 18.44 7.88
CA LEU A 564 10.89 18.58 7.12
C LEU A 564 10.97 19.77 6.16
N SER A 565 10.60 19.53 4.91
CA SER A 565 10.52 20.59 3.91
C SER A 565 9.23 21.40 4.03
N ARG A 566 9.18 22.58 3.39
CA ARG A 566 7.94 23.36 3.26
C ARG A 566 6.81 22.54 2.62
N THR A 567 7.14 21.70 1.64
CA THR A 567 6.17 20.81 0.97
C THR A 567 5.59 19.79 1.94
N ASP A 568 6.42 19.21 2.81
CA ASP A 568 5.93 18.27 3.83
C ASP A 568 4.97 18.97 4.82
N LEU A 569 5.28 20.21 5.21
CA LEU A 569 4.41 21.00 6.10
C LEU A 569 3.10 21.43 5.45
N MET A 570 3.13 21.83 4.16
CA MET A 570 1.92 22.14 3.38
C MET A 570 1.00 20.92 3.33
N ARG A 571 1.55 19.75 3.03
CA ARG A 571 0.81 18.50 2.98
C ARG A 571 0.20 18.15 4.34
N PHE A 572 0.97 18.29 5.43
CA PHE A 572 0.42 18.05 6.77
C PHE A 572 -0.75 18.98 7.07
N TYR A 573 -0.68 20.25 6.64
CA TYR A 573 -1.79 21.17 6.80
C TYR A 573 -3.01 20.75 5.99
N GLU A 574 -2.83 20.40 4.71
CA GLU A 574 -3.91 19.91 3.83
C GLU A 574 -4.57 18.65 4.38
N ASP A 575 -3.78 17.69 4.88
CA ASP A 575 -4.27 16.46 5.52
C ASP A 575 -5.14 16.75 6.77
N PHE A 576 -4.86 17.84 7.49
CA PHE A 576 -5.61 18.21 8.69
C PHE A 576 -6.86 19.04 8.41
N LEU A 577 -6.98 19.61 7.21
CA LEU A 577 -8.14 20.45 6.89
C LEU A 577 -9.42 19.64 7.01
N ASN A 578 -10.32 20.12 7.87
CA ASN A 578 -11.65 19.55 8.10
C ASN A 578 -11.65 18.12 8.67
N ASP A 579 -10.53 17.63 9.17
CA ASP A 579 -10.47 16.36 9.89
C ASP A 579 -11.10 16.50 11.31
N PRO A 580 -11.41 15.39 12.01
CA PRO A 580 -12.14 15.45 13.27
C PRO A 580 -11.40 16.20 14.38
N VAL A 581 -10.07 16.12 14.43
CA VAL A 581 -9.26 16.80 15.46
C VAL A 581 -9.20 18.30 15.19
N PHE A 582 -9.06 18.70 13.92
CA PHE A 582 -9.11 20.09 13.49
C PHE A 582 -10.48 20.71 13.80
N LEU A 583 -11.56 19.97 13.54
CA LEU A 583 -12.91 20.39 13.89
C LEU A 583 -13.12 20.48 15.41
N LEU A 584 -12.74 19.47 16.18
CA LEU A 584 -12.92 19.43 17.65
C LEU A 584 -12.12 20.51 18.38
N SER A 585 -10.95 20.89 17.86
CA SER A 585 -10.04 21.84 18.49
C SER A 585 -10.27 23.30 18.08
N ASP A 586 -11.39 23.59 17.41
CA ASP A 586 -11.75 24.88 16.85
C ASP A 586 -10.69 25.44 15.89
N SER A 587 -10.16 24.56 15.05
CA SER A 587 -9.23 24.91 13.97
C SER A 587 -7.98 25.65 14.48
N ILE A 588 -7.56 25.43 15.73
CA ILE A 588 -6.40 26.16 16.27
C ILE A 588 -5.10 25.83 15.51
N GLU A 589 -5.05 24.69 14.82
CA GLU A 589 -3.90 24.31 14.02
C GLU A 589 -3.71 25.26 12.82
N LYS A 590 -4.77 25.93 12.34
CA LYS A 590 -4.69 26.86 11.20
C LYS A 590 -3.67 27.99 11.39
N PRO A 591 -3.77 28.86 12.42
CA PRO A 591 -2.77 29.91 12.64
C PRO A 591 -1.36 29.36 12.90
N VAL A 592 -1.24 28.12 13.36
CA VAL A 592 0.07 27.45 13.53
C VAL A 592 0.70 27.17 12.19
N PHE A 593 -0.04 26.56 11.26
CA PHE A 593 0.47 26.27 9.93
C PHE A 593 0.72 27.54 9.12
N GLU A 594 -0.14 28.55 9.24
CA GLU A 594 0.12 29.88 8.66
C GLU A 594 1.49 30.42 9.14
N PHE A 595 1.76 30.35 10.44
CA PHE A 595 3.06 30.75 11.01
C PHE A 595 4.25 29.91 10.48
N LEU A 596 4.10 28.58 10.40
CA LEU A 596 5.17 27.68 9.93
C LEU A 596 5.45 27.84 8.43
N LEU A 597 4.45 28.25 7.64
CA LEU A 597 4.53 28.38 6.18
C LEU A 597 4.93 29.78 5.71
N ASP A 598 4.80 30.81 6.55
CA ASP A 598 5.12 32.20 6.17
C ASP A 598 6.62 32.46 5.94
N GLY A 599 7.50 31.48 6.14
CA GLY A 599 8.87 31.48 5.63
C GLY A 599 9.82 32.54 6.22
N SER A 600 9.33 33.41 7.11
CA SER A 600 10.12 34.45 7.77
C SER A 600 10.96 33.94 8.96
N HIS A 601 11.01 32.63 9.16
CA HIS A 601 11.57 31.96 10.34
C HIS A 601 12.56 30.82 10.03
N ASN A 602 12.92 30.63 8.76
CA ASN A 602 14.01 29.74 8.33
C ASN A 602 15.31 30.52 8.11
#